data_AF-A0A3D5YDN6-F1
#
_entry.id   AF-A0A3D5YDN6-F1
#
_cell.length_a   1.000
_cell.length_b   1.000
_cell.length_c   1.000
_cell.angle_alpha   90.00
_cell.angle_beta   90.00
_cell.angle_gamma   90.00
#
_symmetry.space_group_name_H-M   'P 1'
#
loop_
_entity.id
_entity.type
_entity.pdbx_description
1 polymer ?
#
loop_
_entity_poly.entity_id
_entity_poly.type
_entity_poly.pdbx_seq_one_letter_code
_entity_poly.pdbx_strand_id
1 'polypeptide(L)'
;MTKNEMTVKRIFINNQRIEISGSGYEPKGEIRINQTLSTQHVTQLLHAGIFASNAKVNPPDEEHLDWYCLGDPTEGALITLAKKYNIDTEYLYTQHKQYHQF
;
A
#
# COMPACT_ATOMS: atom_id res chain seq x y z
N MET A 1 14.48 19.24 -1.14
CA MET A 1 13.13 19.44 -0.58
C MET A 1 12.49 18.07 -0.47
N THR A 2 12.19 17.58 0.73
CA THR A 2 11.50 16.30 0.91
C THR A 2 10.02 16.53 0.67
N LYS A 3 9.40 15.81 -0.27
CA LYS A 3 7.95 15.72 -0.31
C LYS A 3 7.50 15.08 1.00
N ASN A 4 6.50 15.65 1.65
CA ASN A 4 5.99 15.17 2.94
C ASN A 4 5.16 13.89 2.76
N GLU A 5 5.78 12.86 2.19
CA GLU A 5 5.14 11.60 1.81
C GLU A 5 5.41 10.55 2.89
N MET A 6 4.35 9.88 3.35
CA MET A 6 4.48 8.72 4.23
C MET A 6 4.84 7.48 3.41
N THR A 7 5.71 6.63 3.95
CA THR A 7 6.09 5.37 3.31
C THR A 7 6.21 4.28 4.36
N VAL A 8 5.58 3.13 4.11
CA VAL A 8 5.78 1.95 4.96
C VAL A 8 7.21 1.44 4.80
N LYS A 9 7.95 1.36 5.91
CA LYS A 9 9.32 0.85 5.94
C LYS A 9 9.42 -0.59 6.44
N ARG A 10 8.50 -0.99 7.32
CA ARG A 10 8.51 -2.30 7.98
C ARG A 10 7.10 -2.78 8.25
N ILE A 11 6.89 -4.09 8.15
CA ILE A 11 5.69 -4.78 8.61
C ILE A 11 6.11 -5.76 9.70
N PHE A 12 5.27 -5.91 10.72
CA PHE A 12 5.43 -6.93 11.74
C PHE A 12 4.21 -7.85 11.74
N ILE A 13 4.40 -9.14 11.48
CA ILE A 13 3.34 -10.14 11.41
C ILE A 13 3.90 -11.51 11.82
N ASN A 14 3.12 -12.30 12.57
CA ASN A 14 3.52 -13.64 13.02
C ASN A 14 4.92 -13.70 13.66
N ASN A 15 5.23 -12.70 14.49
CA ASN A 15 6.52 -12.55 15.16
C ASN A 15 7.73 -12.37 14.20
N GLN A 16 7.46 -12.00 12.95
CA GLN A 16 8.47 -11.73 11.93
C GLN A 16 8.40 -10.28 11.45
N ARG A 17 9.56 -9.77 11.04
CA ARG A 17 9.70 -8.42 10.47
C ARG A 17 10.01 -8.53 8.98
N ILE A 18 9.23 -7.83 8.17
CA ILE A 18 9.45 -7.67 6.73
C ILE A 18 10.01 -6.26 6.52
N GLU A 19 11.08 -6.14 5.75
CA GLU A 19 11.64 -4.84 5.35
C GLU A 19 11.15 -4.44 3.96
N ILE A 20 10.81 -3.16 3.82
CA ILE A 20 10.29 -2.58 2.59
C ILE A 20 11.20 -1.44 2.15
N SER A 21 11.65 -1.49 0.90
CA SER A 21 12.43 -0.42 0.27
C SER A 21 11.58 0.51 -0.60
N GLY A 22 12.22 1.55 -1.12
CA GLY A 22 11.56 2.64 -1.84
C GLY A 22 11.06 3.75 -0.92
N SER A 23 10.51 4.79 -1.54
CA SER A 23 10.09 6.04 -0.92
C SER A 23 8.96 6.66 -1.71
N GLY A 24 8.16 7.47 -1.03
CA GLY A 24 7.02 8.13 -1.65
C GLY A 24 5.93 7.15 -2.07
N TYR A 25 5.07 7.61 -2.98
CA TYR A 25 3.91 6.87 -3.43
C TYR A 25 4.13 6.02 -4.69
N GLU A 26 5.30 6.15 -5.34
CA GLU A 26 5.66 5.28 -6.45
C GLU A 26 5.76 3.82 -5.96
N PRO A 27 5.06 2.87 -6.60
CA PRO A 27 5.05 1.46 -6.20
C PRO A 27 6.32 0.72 -6.65
N LYS A 28 7.49 1.35 -6.46
CA LYS A 28 8.80 0.75 -6.69
C LYS A 28 9.53 0.47 -5.39
N GLY A 29 10.19 -0.68 -5.35
CA GLY A 29 10.95 -1.15 -4.20
C GLY A 29 10.86 -2.67 -4.06
N GLU A 30 11.51 -3.17 -3.03
CA GLU A 30 11.59 -4.58 -2.67
C GLU A 30 10.82 -4.82 -1.37
N ILE A 31 10.13 -5.95 -1.30
CA ILE A 31 9.50 -6.45 -0.07
C ILE A 31 10.23 -7.74 0.31
N ARG A 32 11.03 -7.69 1.38
CA ARG A 32 11.87 -8.82 1.80
C ARG A 32 11.12 -9.72 2.77
N ILE A 33 10.44 -10.72 2.22
CA ILE A 33 9.69 -11.72 2.98
C ILE A 33 10.61 -12.90 3.29
N ASN A 34 10.65 -13.31 4.56
CA ASN A 34 11.37 -14.51 4.97
C ASN A 34 10.64 -15.77 4.45
N GLN A 35 11.38 -16.79 4.02
CA GLN A 35 10.82 -18.00 3.41
C GLN A 35 9.87 -18.77 4.34
N THR A 36 9.99 -18.58 5.65
CA THR A 36 9.12 -19.22 6.65
C THR A 36 7.76 -18.54 6.80
N LEU A 37 7.59 -17.31 6.29
CA LEU A 37 6.32 -16.61 6.34
C LEU A 37 5.47 -16.96 5.13
N SER A 38 4.28 -17.52 5.37
CA SER A 38 3.30 -17.73 4.31
C SER A 38 2.91 -16.40 3.67
N THR A 39 3.02 -16.33 2.35
CA THR A 39 2.60 -15.19 1.53
C THR A 39 1.11 -14.88 1.72
N GLN A 40 0.29 -15.90 2.03
CA GLN A 40 -1.13 -15.74 2.34
C GLN A 40 -1.38 -14.79 3.51
N HIS A 41 -0.58 -14.88 4.59
CA HIS A 41 -0.73 -13.98 5.74
C HIS A 41 -0.40 -12.52 5.37
N VAL A 42 0.60 -12.32 4.51
CA VAL A 42 0.96 -10.99 4.01
C VAL A 42 -0.17 -10.45 3.13
N THR A 43 -0.70 -11.25 2.21
CA THR A 43 -1.84 -10.86 1.37
C THR A 43 -3.07 -10.49 2.21
N GLN A 44 -3.40 -11.28 3.24
CA GLN A 44 -4.52 -10.99 4.14
C GLN A 44 -4.34 -9.67 4.90
N LEU A 45 -3.14 -9.41 5.40
CA LEU A 45 -2.82 -8.14 6.05
C LEU A 45 -2.99 -6.96 5.08
N LEU A 46 -2.48 -7.10 3.86
CA LEU A 46 -2.59 -6.06 2.84
C LEU A 46 -4.05 -5.82 2.43
N HIS A 47 -4.84 -6.88 2.25
CA HIS A 47 -6.28 -6.75 1.99
C HIS A 47 -7.01 -6.03 3.12
N ALA A 48 -6.72 -6.37 4.38
CA ALA A 48 -7.30 -5.67 5.53
C ALA A 48 -6.93 -4.17 5.51
N GLY A 49 -5.68 -3.83 5.22
CA GLY A 49 -5.23 -2.45 5.07
C GLY A 49 -5.94 -1.71 3.92
N ILE A 50 -6.09 -2.35 2.76
CA ILE A 50 -6.79 -1.79 1.60
C ILE A 50 -8.25 -1.51 1.93
N PHE A 51 -8.97 -2.49 2.49
CA PHE A 51 -10.40 -2.33 2.79
C PHE A 51 -10.68 -1.35 3.93
N ALA A 52 -9.70 -1.13 4.80
CA ALA A 52 -9.76 -0.12 5.86
C ALA A 52 -9.31 1.28 5.41
N SER A 53 -8.85 1.43 4.16
CA SER A 53 -8.35 2.70 3.62
C SER A 53 -9.35 3.33 2.66
N ASN A 54 -9.41 4.66 2.66
CA ASN A 54 -10.12 5.48 1.69
C ASN A 54 -9.18 6.21 0.74
N ALA A 55 -7.88 6.21 1.04
CA ALA A 55 -6.89 6.82 0.17
C ALA A 55 -6.77 6.11 -1.18
N LYS A 56 -6.39 6.89 -2.19
CA LYS A 56 -6.02 6.40 -3.52
C LYS A 56 -4.62 6.87 -3.88
N VAL A 57 -3.87 6.01 -4.54
CA VAL A 57 -2.52 6.34 -5.03
C VAL A 57 -2.51 6.24 -6.55
N ASN A 58 -2.25 7.37 -7.20
CA ASN A 58 -2.34 7.53 -8.64
C ASN A 58 -0.95 7.74 -9.26
N PRO A 59 -0.73 7.26 -10.50
CA PRO A 59 0.46 7.60 -11.28
C PRO A 59 0.47 9.10 -11.63
N PRO A 60 1.62 9.62 -12.11
CA PRO A 60 1.70 10.97 -12.64
C PRO A 60 0.67 11.23 -13.75
N ASP A 61 0.14 12.45 -13.80
CA ASP A 61 -0.80 12.94 -14.80
C ASP A 61 -0.51 14.41 -15.19
N GLU A 62 -1.41 15.05 -15.94
CA GLU A 62 -1.21 16.43 -16.39
C GLU A 62 -1.11 17.44 -15.24
N GLU A 63 -1.72 17.15 -14.08
CA GLU A 63 -1.74 18.03 -12.91
C GLU A 63 -0.65 17.65 -11.88
N HIS A 64 -0.17 16.40 -11.90
CA HIS A 64 0.79 15.86 -10.95
C HIS A 64 1.98 15.22 -11.66
N LEU A 65 3.16 15.87 -11.54
CA LEU A 65 4.41 15.39 -12.15
C LEU A 65 4.94 14.06 -11.59
N ASP A 66 4.44 13.64 -10.43
CA ASP A 66 4.90 12.46 -9.71
C ASP A 66 3.70 11.67 -9.15
N TRP A 67 3.95 10.44 -8.73
CA TRP A 67 2.95 9.65 -8.01
C TRP A 67 2.42 10.41 -6.80
N TYR A 68 1.10 10.43 -6.65
CA TYR A 68 0.44 11.23 -5.62
C TYR A 68 -0.63 10.41 -4.90
N CYS A 69 -0.91 10.83 -3.68
CA CYS A 69 -1.95 10.25 -2.83
C CYS A 69 -3.11 11.24 -2.70
N LEU A 70 -4.33 10.74 -2.88
CA LEU A 70 -5.57 11.42 -2.52
C LEU A 70 -6.12 10.79 -1.24
N GLY A 71 -6.38 11.60 -0.20
CA GLY A 71 -6.80 11.10 1.12
C GLY A 71 -5.67 11.18 2.15
N ASP A 72 -5.77 10.37 3.21
CA ASP A 72 -4.80 10.38 4.29
C ASP A 72 -3.43 9.79 3.85
N PRO A 73 -2.30 10.46 4.14
CA PRO A 73 -0.96 9.96 3.79
C PRO A 73 -0.61 8.58 4.35
N THR A 74 -1.09 8.24 5.56
CA THR A 74 -0.83 6.94 6.19
C THR A 74 -1.55 5.83 5.45
N GLU A 75 -2.82 6.06 5.10
CA GLU A 75 -3.58 5.14 4.25
C GLU A 75 -2.94 5.02 2.86
N GLY A 76 -2.52 6.13 2.25
CA GLY A 76 -1.80 6.15 0.98
C GLY A 76 -0.54 5.28 1.01
N ALA A 77 0.22 5.32 2.10
CA ALA A 77 1.39 4.47 2.28
C ALA A 77 1.05 2.96 2.28
N LEU A 78 -0.10 2.56 2.84
CA LEU A 78 -0.59 1.18 2.79
C LEU A 78 -1.03 0.77 1.38
N ILE A 79 -1.72 1.66 0.67
CA ILE A 79 -2.11 1.43 -0.73
C ILE A 79 -0.86 1.29 -1.63
N THR A 80 0.14 2.15 -1.47
CA THR A 80 1.41 2.03 -2.19
C THR A 80 2.10 0.70 -1.89
N LEU A 81 2.10 0.26 -0.63
CA LEU A 81 2.67 -1.03 -0.24
C LEU A 81 1.94 -2.21 -0.92
N ALA A 82 0.61 -2.18 -0.97
CA ALA A 82 -0.18 -3.19 -1.68
C ALA A 82 0.18 -3.24 -3.17
N LYS A 83 0.29 -2.07 -3.83
CA LYS A 83 0.73 -1.96 -5.23
C LYS A 83 2.14 -2.52 -5.43
N LYS A 84 3.09 -2.25 -4.52
CA LYS A 84 4.44 -2.87 -4.54
C LYS A 84 4.40 -4.39 -4.44
N TYR A 85 3.38 -4.94 -3.78
CA TYR A 85 3.14 -6.38 -3.68
C TYR A 85 2.37 -6.95 -4.89
N ASN A 86 2.21 -6.16 -5.96
CA ASN A 86 1.46 -6.51 -7.19
C ASN A 86 -0.02 -6.81 -6.93
N ILE A 87 -0.63 -6.18 -5.91
CA ILE A 87 -2.07 -6.23 -5.71
C ILE A 87 -2.72 -5.15 -6.57
N ASP A 88 -3.67 -5.57 -7.42
CA ASP A 88 -4.54 -4.66 -8.16
C ASP A 88 -5.65 -4.12 -7.23
N THR A 89 -5.41 -2.95 -6.66
CA THR A 89 -6.33 -2.29 -5.73
C THR A 89 -7.64 -1.90 -6.42
N GLU A 90 -7.60 -1.50 -7.70
CA GLU A 90 -8.81 -1.10 -8.43
C GLU A 90 -9.69 -2.32 -8.67
N TYR A 91 -9.11 -3.44 -9.11
CA TYR A 91 -9.84 -4.69 -9.24
C TYR A 91 -10.50 -5.11 -7.91
N LEU A 92 -9.77 -5.06 -6.79
CA LEU A 92 -10.33 -5.39 -5.48
C LEU A 92 -11.53 -4.51 -5.10
N TYR A 93 -11.48 -3.20 -5.37
CA TYR A 93 -12.62 -2.31 -5.12
C TYR A 93 -13.84 -2.64 -5.98
N THR A 94 -13.65 -3.10 -7.23
CA THR A 94 -14.79 -3.53 -8.06
C THR A 94 -15.48 -4.78 -7.53
N GLN A 95 -14.74 -5.69 -6.91
CA GLN A 95 -15.28 -6.93 -6.35
C GLN A 95 -15.94 -6.72 -4.97
N HIS A 96 -15.55 -5.66 -4.26
CA HIS A 96 -16.02 -5.36 -2.92
C HIS A 96 -16.53 -3.92 -2.82
N LYS A 97 -17.79 -3.69 -3.21
CA LYS A 97 -18.45 -2.41 -2.94
C LYS A 97 -18.47 -2.14 -1.43
N GLN A 98 -17.85 -1.05 -0.99
CA GLN A 98 -18.04 -0.53 0.37
C GLN A 98 -19.51 -0.11 0.53
N TYR A 99 -20.20 -0.67 1.53
CA TYR A 99 -21.62 -0.39 1.78
C TYR A 99 -21.84 0.71 2.83
N HIS A 100 -20.94 0.89 3.79
CA HIS A 100 -20.97 1.95 4.82
C HIS A 100 -19.62 2.08 5.53
N GLN A 101 -19.21 3.30 5.87
CA GLN A 101 -18.13 3.61 6.79
C GLN A 101 -18.63 4.73 7.71
N PHE A 102 -18.53 4.53 9.02
CA PHE A 102 -19.05 5.46 10.05
C PHE A 102 -18.08 6.62 10.29
#